data_AF-A0A220S550-F1
#
_entry.id   AF-A0A220S550-F1
#
_cell.length_a   1.000
_cell.length_b   1.000
_cell.length_c   1.000
_cell.angle_alpha   90.00
_cell.angle_beta   90.00
_cell.angle_gamma   90.00
#
_symmetry.space_group_name_H-M   'P 1'
#
loop_
_entity.id
_entity.type
_entity.pdbx_description
1 polymer ?
#
loop_
_entity_poly.entity_id
_entity_poly.type
_entity_poly.pdbx_seq_one_letter_code
_entity_poly.pdbx_strand_id
1 'polypeptide(L)'
;MVRPIEGLAEGNAVELIGSHTNDLEGIRSKCMESDAAGKPVGWTKNGVCETLFKQFAANIADNAPELTAYLIGHAALQPYQADKSGYAAVQNGRYILEADSEGVFYFRRRHY
;
A
#
# COMPACT_ATOMS: atom_id res chain seq x y z
N MET A 1 4.45 -14.27 -6.99
CA MET A 1 4.70 -14.97 -5.70
C MET A 1 3.97 -14.24 -4.59
N VAL A 2 3.12 -14.91 -3.81
CA VAL A 2 2.30 -14.27 -2.76
C VAL A 2 2.90 -14.55 -1.39
N ARG A 3 2.94 -13.53 -0.53
CA ARG A 3 3.47 -13.60 0.84
C ARG A 3 2.48 -12.97 1.83
N PRO A 4 2.07 -13.69 2.89
CA PRO A 4 1.20 -13.11 3.90
C PRO A 4 1.93 -11.98 4.65
N ILE A 5 1.17 -11.01 5.13
CA ILE A 5 1.69 -9.94 5.99
C ILE A 5 1.59 -10.39 7.44
N GLU A 6 2.73 -10.49 8.11
CA GLU A 6 2.81 -10.92 9.51
C GLU A 6 2.02 -9.98 10.43
N GLY A 7 1.30 -10.56 11.38
CA GLY A 7 0.47 -9.79 12.33
C GLY A 7 -0.89 -9.36 11.79
N LEU A 8 -1.25 -9.72 10.54
CA LEU A 8 -2.56 -9.43 9.96
C LEU A 8 -3.35 -10.71 9.63
N ALA A 9 -4.68 -10.55 9.51
CA ALA A 9 -5.58 -11.64 9.17
C ALA A 9 -5.36 -12.17 7.73
N GLU A 10 -5.85 -13.38 7.47
CA GLU A 10 -5.81 -14.01 6.15
C GLU A 10 -6.41 -13.09 5.07
N GLY A 11 -5.80 -13.10 3.88
CA GLY A 11 -6.13 -12.18 2.79
C GLY A 11 -5.26 -10.92 2.76
N ASN A 12 -4.60 -10.56 3.86
CA ASN A 12 -3.57 -9.52 3.86
C ASN A 12 -2.24 -10.10 3.36
N ALA A 13 -1.82 -9.69 2.16
CA ALA A 13 -0.68 -10.28 1.50
C ALA A 13 -0.04 -9.31 0.50
N VAL A 14 1.25 -9.54 0.27
CA VAL A 14 2.04 -8.92 -0.80
C VAL A 14 2.24 -9.94 -1.90
N GLU A 15 1.83 -9.58 -3.11
CA GLU A 15 2.07 -10.31 -4.34
C GLU A 15 3.22 -9.64 -5.12
N LEU A 16 4.29 -10.39 -5.31
CA LEU A 16 5.39 -10.06 -6.23
C LEU A 16 4.99 -10.47 -7.65
N ILE A 17 4.95 -9.50 -8.55
CA ILE A 17 4.59 -9.67 -9.96
C ILE A 17 5.87 -9.55 -10.79
N GLY A 18 6.14 -10.57 -11.61
CA GLY A 18 7.31 -10.61 -12.48
C GLY A 18 7.53 -12.01 -13.04
N SER A 19 8.07 -12.08 -14.25
CA SER A 19 8.36 -13.32 -14.96
C SER A 19 9.57 -14.06 -14.39
N HIS A 20 10.50 -13.35 -13.74
CA HIS A 20 11.67 -13.91 -13.06
C HIS A 20 11.87 -13.28 -11.67
N THR A 21 12.38 -14.05 -10.71
CA THR A 21 12.65 -13.54 -9.34
C THR A 21 13.65 -12.39 -9.30
N ASN A 22 14.48 -12.27 -10.34
CA ASN A 22 15.48 -11.20 -10.49
C ASN A 22 14.93 -9.98 -11.25
N ASP A 23 13.78 -10.11 -11.93
CA ASP A 23 13.12 -9.07 -12.71
C ASP A 23 11.70 -8.84 -12.16
N LEU A 24 11.63 -8.18 -11.01
CA LEU A 24 10.37 -7.77 -10.43
C LEU A 24 9.74 -6.65 -11.29
N GLU A 25 8.57 -6.92 -11.85
CA GLU A 25 7.81 -5.98 -12.68
C GLU A 25 6.96 -5.04 -11.79
N GLY A 26 6.46 -5.58 -10.68
CA GLY A 26 5.74 -4.82 -9.69
C GLY A 26 5.38 -5.60 -8.44
N ILE A 27 4.70 -4.92 -7.54
CA ILE A 27 4.19 -5.41 -6.28
C ILE A 27 2.74 -4.99 -6.21
N ARG A 28 1.86 -5.94 -5.92
CA ARG A 28 0.48 -5.69 -5.51
C ARG A 28 0.34 -6.09 -4.06
N SER A 29 -0.47 -5.39 -3.29
CA SER A 29 -0.74 -5.77 -1.92
C SER A 29 -2.19 -5.52 -1.57
N LYS A 30 -2.74 -6.37 -0.69
CA LYS A 30 -3.92 -6.08 0.10
C LYS A 30 -3.45 -5.98 1.54
N CYS A 31 -3.65 -4.82 2.16
CA CYS A 31 -3.32 -4.58 3.55
C CYS A 31 -4.42 -3.76 4.20
N MET A 32 -5.04 -4.31 5.24
CA MET A 32 -6.10 -3.67 6.00
C MET A 32 -5.98 -4.12 7.45
N GLU A 33 -5.71 -3.17 8.36
CA GLU A 33 -5.70 -3.45 9.78
C GLU A 33 -7.14 -3.52 10.27
N SER A 34 -7.36 -4.33 11.31
CA SER A 34 -8.67 -4.51 11.92
C SER A 34 -8.60 -4.32 13.42
N ASP A 35 -9.71 -3.90 14.02
CA ASP A 35 -9.86 -3.86 15.47
C ASP A 35 -10.00 -5.28 16.07
N ALA A 36 -10.13 -5.36 17.39
CA ALA A 36 -10.30 -6.63 18.11
C ALA A 36 -11.59 -7.39 17.73
N ALA A 37 -12.58 -6.71 17.11
CA ALA A 37 -13.80 -7.33 16.60
C ALA A 37 -13.69 -7.74 15.12
N GLY A 38 -12.51 -7.56 14.50
CA GLY A 38 -12.25 -7.87 13.10
C GLY A 38 -12.82 -6.84 12.12
N LYS A 39 -13.19 -5.65 12.57
CA LYS A 39 -13.66 -4.57 11.69
C LYS A 39 -12.48 -3.78 11.12
N PRO A 40 -12.50 -3.41 9.84
CA PRO A 40 -11.43 -2.63 9.24
C PRO A 40 -11.30 -1.26 9.90
N VAL A 41 -10.06 -0.87 10.21
CA VAL A 41 -9.72 0.44 10.79
C VAL A 41 -8.74 1.24 9.92
N GLY A 42 -8.47 0.77 8.70
CA GLY A 42 -7.55 1.39 7.76
C GLY A 42 -6.09 1.16 8.14
N TRP A 43 -5.25 2.16 7.90
CA TRP A 43 -3.82 2.10 8.18
C TRP A 43 -3.52 3.03 9.34
N THR A 44 -3.34 2.45 10.52
CA THR A 44 -3.10 3.22 11.74
C THR A 44 -1.70 3.83 11.73
N LYS A 45 -1.52 4.91 12.53
CA LYS A 45 -0.23 5.57 12.63
C LYS A 45 0.83 4.62 13.19
N ASN A 46 1.93 4.43 12.46
CA ASN A 46 2.97 3.44 12.68
C ASN A 46 2.46 1.99 12.68
N GLY A 47 1.30 1.74 12.07
CA GLY A 47 0.75 0.41 11.87
C GLY A 47 1.56 -0.39 10.86
N VAL A 48 1.25 -1.68 10.75
CA VAL A 48 1.88 -2.60 9.80
C VAL A 48 1.69 -2.13 8.36
N CYS A 49 0.47 -1.70 8.00
CA CYS A 49 0.17 -1.31 6.62
C CYS A 49 0.82 0.03 6.23
N GLU A 50 0.77 1.04 7.12
CA GLU A 50 1.45 2.32 6.88
C GLU A 50 2.96 2.11 6.76
N THR A 51 3.55 1.34 7.67
CA THR A 51 5.00 1.07 7.69
C THR A 51 5.45 0.38 6.41
N LEU A 52 4.71 -0.63 5.97
CA LEU A 52 4.99 -1.35 4.73
C LEU A 52 4.90 -0.40 3.52
N PHE A 53 3.81 0.37 3.41
CA PHE A 53 3.62 1.29 2.29
C PHE A 53 4.70 2.38 2.23
N LYS A 54 5.11 2.90 3.40
CA LYS A 54 6.18 3.91 3.51
C LYS A 54 7.52 3.43 2.95
N GLN A 55 7.85 2.13 3.09
CA GLN A 55 9.06 1.55 2.50
C GLN A 55 9.02 1.64 0.97
N PHE A 56 7.86 1.46 0.34
CA PHE A 56 7.71 1.63 -1.10
C PHE A 56 7.74 3.11 -1.52
N ALA A 57 7.10 4.00 -0.75
CA ALA A 57 7.15 5.45 -1.01
C ALA A 57 8.59 6.00 -1.00
N ALA A 58 9.46 5.45 -0.14
CA ALA A 58 10.89 5.81 -0.07
C ALA A 58 11.69 5.47 -1.33
N ASN A 59 11.18 4.61 -2.21
CA ASN A 59 11.79 4.35 -3.52
C ASN A 59 11.37 5.37 -4.60
N ILE A 60 10.38 6.24 -4.30
CA ILE A 60 9.83 7.21 -5.26
C ILE A 60 10.28 8.63 -4.97
N ALA A 61 10.34 9.01 -3.69
CA ALA A 61 10.61 10.38 -3.28
C ALA A 61 11.49 10.45 -2.02
N ASP A 62 12.35 11.47 -1.97
CA ASP A 62 13.24 11.75 -0.83
C ASP A 62 12.44 12.08 0.45
N ASN A 63 11.26 12.70 0.30
CA ASN A 63 10.35 13.00 1.41
C ASN A 63 9.23 11.96 1.53
N ALA A 64 9.62 10.69 1.69
CA ALA A 64 8.71 9.55 1.81
C ALA A 64 7.63 9.69 2.91
N PRO A 65 7.90 10.26 4.11
CA PRO A 65 6.87 10.40 5.14
C PRO A 65 5.72 11.31 4.71
N GLU A 66 6.01 12.47 4.12
CA GLU A 66 4.98 13.41 3.67
C GLU A 66 4.17 12.82 2.51
N LEU A 67 4.84 12.18 1.56
CA LEU A 67 4.18 11.49 0.45
C LEU A 67 3.27 10.37 0.93
N THR A 68 3.73 9.58 1.91
CA THR A 68 2.92 8.51 2.52
C THR A 68 1.65 9.08 3.14
N ALA A 69 1.79 10.10 4.01
CA ALA A 69 0.66 10.74 4.67
C ALA A 69 -0.34 11.33 3.66
N TYR A 70 0.15 11.94 2.58
CA TYR A 70 -0.69 12.46 1.51
C TYR A 70 -1.51 11.33 0.83
N LEU A 71 -0.85 10.25 0.41
CA LEU A 71 -1.49 9.17 -0.33
C LEU A 71 -2.53 8.41 0.52
N ILE A 72 -2.20 8.06 1.76
CA ILE A 72 -3.12 7.30 2.64
C ILE A 72 -4.32 8.15 3.06
N GLY A 73 -4.15 9.47 3.21
CA GLY A 73 -5.23 10.40 3.48
C GLY A 73 -6.19 10.53 2.29
N HIS A 74 -5.66 10.63 1.07
CA HIS A 74 -6.48 10.71 -0.15
C HIS A 74 -7.15 9.39 -0.50
N ALA A 75 -6.51 8.27 -0.18
CA ALA A 75 -7.10 6.94 -0.27
C ALA A 75 -8.15 6.67 0.84
N ALA A 76 -8.38 7.60 1.78
CA ALA A 76 -9.30 7.42 2.89
C ALA A 76 -8.96 6.21 3.79
N LEU A 77 -7.66 5.88 3.89
CA LEU A 77 -7.13 4.83 4.76
C LEU A 77 -6.73 5.36 6.13
N GLN A 78 -6.49 6.67 6.26
CA GLN A 78 -6.19 7.32 7.53
C GLN A 78 -6.67 8.79 7.54
N PRO A 79 -7.72 9.15 8.31
CA PRO A 79 -8.61 8.24 9.04
C PRO A 79 -9.42 7.37 8.07
N TYR A 80 -9.66 6.12 8.46
CA TYR A 80 -10.46 5.19 7.68
C TYR A 80 -11.94 5.59 7.63
N GLN A 81 -12.53 5.48 6.45
CA GLN A 81 -13.96 5.74 6.23
C GLN A 81 -14.55 4.65 5.33
N ALA A 82 -15.27 3.71 5.93
CA ALA A 82 -15.76 2.50 5.25
C ALA A 82 -16.60 2.77 3.98
N ASP A 83 -17.36 3.87 3.97
CA ASP A 83 -18.25 4.22 2.86
C ASP A 83 -17.64 5.24 1.88
N LYS A 84 -16.36 5.59 2.06
CA LYS A 84 -15.68 6.56 1.20
C LYS A 84 -14.83 5.83 0.17
N SER A 85 -15.17 6.02 -1.10
CA SER A 85 -14.26 5.70 -2.19
C SER A 85 -13.09 6.69 -2.14
N GLY A 86 -11.88 6.17 -1.97
CA GLY A 86 -10.64 6.92 -1.97
C GLY A 86 -9.64 6.28 -2.91
N TYR A 87 -8.89 7.11 -3.62
CA TYR A 87 -7.80 6.66 -4.47
C TYR A 87 -6.73 7.73 -4.52
N ALA A 88 -5.47 7.30 -4.46
CA ALA A 88 -4.33 8.19 -4.57
C ALA A 88 -3.22 7.50 -5.35
N ALA A 89 -2.57 8.24 -6.23
CA ALA A 89 -1.41 7.74 -6.97
C ALA A 89 -0.36 8.83 -7.13
N VAL A 90 0.89 8.40 -7.15
CA VAL A 90 2.05 9.20 -7.47
C VAL A 90 2.93 8.44 -8.44
N GLN A 91 3.64 9.18 -9.29
CA GLN A 91 4.63 8.59 -10.17
C GLN A 91 5.89 9.46 -10.18
N ASN A 92 7.03 8.81 -10.37
CA ASN A 92 8.22 9.46 -10.88
C ASN A 92 8.55 8.89 -12.27
N GLY A 93 9.65 9.33 -12.89
CA GLY A 93 10.03 8.84 -14.22
C GLY A 93 10.22 7.32 -14.32
N ARG A 94 10.29 6.59 -13.20
CA ARG A 94 10.60 5.15 -13.18
C ARG A 94 9.50 4.28 -12.56
N TYR A 95 8.77 4.79 -11.58
CA TYR A 95 7.84 4.01 -10.78
C TYR A 95 6.50 4.73 -10.58
N ILE A 96 5.46 3.93 -10.37
CA ILE A 96 4.12 4.36 -9.97
C ILE A 96 3.81 3.68 -8.63
N LEU A 97 3.29 4.45 -7.68
CA LEU A 97 2.73 3.95 -6.43
C LEU A 97 1.29 4.46 -6.31
N GLU A 98 0.37 3.54 -6.10
CA GLU A 98 -1.07 3.82 -6.01
C GLU A 98 -1.68 3.05 -4.83
N ALA A 99 -2.70 3.63 -4.19
CA ALA A 99 -3.45 3.03 -3.10
C ALA A 99 -4.93 3.42 -3.19
N ASP A 100 -5.81 2.52 -2.75
CA ASP A 100 -7.25 2.74 -2.68
C ASP A 100 -7.83 2.54 -1.27
N SER A 101 -9.08 2.95 -1.09
CA SER A 101 -9.83 2.86 0.17
C SER A 101 -10.07 1.43 0.65
N GLU A 102 -9.90 0.43 -0.21
CA GLU A 102 -9.99 -0.96 0.21
C GLU A 102 -8.67 -1.47 0.80
N GLY A 103 -7.63 -0.64 0.87
CA GLY A 103 -6.31 -1.04 1.36
C GLY A 103 -5.53 -1.84 0.33
N VAL A 104 -5.90 -1.75 -0.95
CA VAL A 104 -5.05 -2.27 -2.02
C VAL A 104 -4.00 -1.22 -2.34
N PHE A 105 -2.76 -1.64 -2.54
CA PHE A 105 -1.75 -0.79 -3.16
C PHE A 105 -0.99 -1.52 -4.26
N TYR A 106 -0.49 -0.75 -5.23
CA TYR A 106 0.41 -1.23 -6.25
C TYR A 106 1.66 -0.36 -6.31
N PHE A 107 2.82 -1.00 -6.39
CA PHE A 107 4.09 -0.38 -6.71
C PHE A 107 4.64 -1.04 -7.96
N ARG A 108 4.74 -0.31 -9.07
CA ARG A 108 5.13 -0.91 -10.35
C ARG A 108 6.07 -0.02 -11.13
N ARG A 109 6.89 -0.64 -11.98
CA ARG A 109 7.67 0.11 -12.95
C ARG A 109 6.74 0.77 -13.96
N ARG A 110 7.11 1.98 -14.38
CA ARG A 110 6.48 2.62 -15.51
C ARG A 110 6.99 1.93 -16.78
N HIS A 111 6.08 1.31 -17.53
CA HIS A 111 6.35 0.90 -18.89
C HIS A 111 6.07 2.10 -19.80
N TYR A 112 7.06 2.45 -20.63
CA TYR A 112 6.94 3.50 -21.64
C TYR A 112 6.41 2.92 -22.94
#